data_AF-A0A3A5VJ97-F1
#
_entry.id   AF-A0A3A5VJ97-F1
#
_cell.length_a   1.000
_cell.length_b   1.000
_cell.length_c   1.000
_cell.angle_alpha   90.00
_cell.angle_beta   90.00
_cell.angle_gamma   90.00
#
_symmetry.space_group_name_H-M   'P 1'
#
loop_
_entity.id
_entity.type
_entity.pdbx_description
1 polymer ?
#
loop_
_entity_poly.entity_id
_entity_poly.type
_entity_poly.pdbx_seq_one_letter_code
_entity_poly.pdbx_strand_id
1 'polypeptide(L)'
;MFEVQCPNCDKDIELEDGMYGLFECPHCNVDFLWERDEYSIGEQFKNAGLLFLITTSVIFVIVFVIMLFNGPDGAIEWTFYVLAILSPVLIPVALIPSCIYLLRNWIKMLKER
;
A
#
# COMPACT_ATOMS: atom_id res chain seq x y z
N MET A 1 -9.30 11.54 25.90
CA MET A 1 -10.29 10.51 26.24
C MET A 1 -11.24 10.45 25.09
N PHE A 2 -11.55 9.26 24.60
CA PHE A 2 -12.42 9.06 23.45
C PHE A 2 -13.43 7.95 23.77
N GLU A 3 -14.62 8.09 23.20
CA GLU A 3 -15.72 7.15 23.39
C GLU A 3 -15.60 6.04 22.34
N VAL A 4 -15.49 4.79 22.78
CA VAL A 4 -15.58 3.62 21.91
C VAL A 4 -16.81 2.81 22.26
N GLN A 5 -17.42 2.21 21.26
CA GLN A 5 -18.58 1.36 21.47
C GLN A 5 -18.13 -0.07 21.77
N CYS A 6 -18.57 -0.63 22.89
CA CYS A 6 -18.24 -2.00 23.25
C CYS A 6 -18.91 -2.99 22.27
N PRO A 7 -18.15 -3.90 21.63
CA PRO A 7 -18.69 -4.83 20.62
C PRO A 7 -19.63 -5.90 21.18
N ASN A 8 -19.71 -6.04 22.51
CA ASN A 8 -20.52 -7.06 23.17
C ASN A 8 -21.84 -6.51 23.76
N CYS A 9 -21.91 -5.22 24.08
CA CYS A 9 -23.09 -4.63 24.70
C CYS A 9 -23.57 -3.33 24.06
N ASP A 10 -22.94 -2.90 22.97
CA ASP A 10 -23.25 -1.70 22.18
C ASP A 10 -23.30 -0.39 22.99
N LYS A 11 -22.69 -0.39 24.19
CA LYS A 11 -22.58 0.79 25.04
C LYS A 11 -21.25 1.48 24.84
N ASP A 12 -21.30 2.80 24.87
CA ASP A 12 -20.13 3.64 24.77
C ASP A 12 -19.33 3.61 26.07
N ILE A 13 -18.02 3.49 25.95
CA ILE A 13 -17.06 3.44 27.04
C ILE A 13 -15.95 4.44 26.75
N GLU A 14 -15.58 5.19 27.78
CA GLU A 14 -14.51 6.18 27.67
C GLU A 14 -13.15 5.51 27.88
N LEU A 15 -12.32 5.49 26.84
CA LEU A 15 -10.94 5.03 26.90
C LEU A 15 -9.97 6.20 26.80
N GLU A 16 -8.77 6.00 27.37
CA GLU A 16 -7.69 6.97 27.29
C GLU A 16 -7.04 6.94 25.89
N ASP A 17 -6.84 8.12 25.29
CA ASP A 17 -6.32 8.23 23.93
C ASP A 17 -4.95 7.55 23.79
N GLY A 18 -4.84 6.66 22.81
CA GLY A 18 -3.58 6.00 22.48
C GLY A 18 -3.26 4.74 23.28
N MET A 19 -4.21 4.23 24.08
CA MET A 19 -4.11 2.94 24.73
C MET A 19 -4.73 1.85 23.84
N TYR A 20 -4.00 0.76 23.62
CA TYR A 20 -4.39 -0.37 22.76
C TYR A 20 -4.10 -1.68 23.51
N GLY A 21 -4.97 -2.68 23.38
CA GLY A 21 -4.84 -3.96 24.09
C GLY A 21 -6.18 -4.54 24.55
N LEU A 22 -6.14 -5.44 25.53
CA LEU A 22 -7.34 -5.97 26.18
C LEU A 22 -7.89 -4.93 27.16
N PHE A 23 -9.17 -4.58 27.02
CA PHE A 23 -9.90 -3.76 27.97
C PHE A 23 -11.13 -4.51 28.47
N GLU A 24 -11.40 -4.36 29.76
CA GLU A 24 -12.61 -4.89 30.36
C GLU A 24 -13.72 -3.85 30.24
N CYS A 25 -14.87 -4.22 29.68
CA CYS A 25 -16.00 -3.30 29.57
C CYS A 25 -16.70 -3.12 30.93
N PRO A 26 -16.82 -1.88 31.48
CA PRO A 26 -17.49 -1.63 32.76
C PRO A 26 -19.00 -1.92 32.76
N HIS A 27 -19.60 -2.15 31.58
CA HIS A 27 -21.03 -2.40 31.45
C HIS A 27 -21.41 -3.87 31.35
N CYS A 28 -20.54 -4.72 30.80
CA CYS A 28 -20.80 -6.14 30.63
C CYS A 28 -19.75 -7.04 31.28
N ASN A 29 -18.67 -6.47 31.85
CA ASN A 29 -17.53 -7.17 32.43
C ASN A 29 -16.97 -8.27 31.52
N VAL A 30 -17.03 -8.00 30.21
CA VAL A 30 -16.44 -8.86 29.19
C VAL A 30 -15.24 -8.11 28.62
N ASP A 31 -14.13 -8.83 28.58
CA ASP A 31 -12.90 -8.37 27.96
C ASP A 31 -13.08 -8.30 26.45
N PHE A 32 -12.65 -7.19 25.87
CA PHE A 32 -12.61 -7.01 24.42
C PHE A 32 -11.25 -6.45 24.01
N LEU A 33 -10.82 -6.80 22.80
CA LEU A 33 -9.59 -6.30 22.23
C LEU A 33 -9.86 -4.95 21.56
N TRP A 34 -9.11 -3.92 21.96
CA TRP A 34 -9.08 -2.63 21.29
C TRP A 34 -7.76 -2.48 20.56
N GLU A 35 -7.76 -2.76 19.26
CA GLU A 35 -6.60 -2.58 18.39
C GLU A 35 -6.63 -1.19 17.74
N ARG A 36 -5.45 -0.65 17.46
CA ARG A 36 -5.36 0.43 16.48
C ARG A 36 -5.77 -0.21 15.16
N ASP A 37 -6.71 0.39 14.45
CA ASP A 37 -6.94 0.09 13.03
C ASP A 37 -5.67 0.49 12.24
N GLU A 38 -4.59 -0.28 12.36
CA GLU A 38 -3.52 -0.30 11.39
C GLU A 38 -4.08 -0.99 10.16
N TYR A 39 -4.90 -0.23 9.41
CA TYR A 39 -5.31 -0.58 8.07
C TYR A 39 -4.05 -1.10 7.36
N SER A 40 -4.09 -2.38 6.96
CA SER A 40 -2.95 -3.16 6.48
C SER A 40 -2.52 -2.76 5.07
N ILE A 41 -2.32 -1.45 4.87
CA ILE A 41 -1.74 -0.83 3.69
C ILE A 41 -0.46 -1.58 3.31
N GLY A 42 0.32 -2.01 4.31
CA GLY A 42 1.57 -2.75 4.11
C GLY A 42 1.41 -4.06 3.33
N GLU A 43 0.36 -4.85 3.56
CA GLU A 43 0.19 -6.14 2.85
C GLU A 43 -0.35 -5.94 1.43
N GLN A 44 -1.32 -5.04 1.26
CA GLN A 44 -1.87 -4.70 -0.05
C GLN A 44 -0.79 -4.07 -0.95
N PHE A 45 0.03 -3.16 -0.42
CA PHE A 45 1.14 -2.56 -1.15
C PHE A 45 2.31 -3.52 -1.36
N LYS A 46 2.59 -4.46 -0.42
CA LYS A 46 3.59 -5.51 -0.66
C LYS A 46 3.17 -6.39 -1.82
N ASN A 47 1.92 -6.83 -1.86
CA ASN A 47 1.43 -7.70 -2.92
C ASN A 47 1.33 -6.95 -4.26
N ALA A 48 0.80 -5.72 -4.27
CA ALA A 48 0.75 -4.90 -5.47
C ALA A 48 2.15 -4.53 -5.98
N GLY A 49 3.05 -4.09 -5.09
CA GLY A 49 4.44 -3.77 -5.43
C GLY A 49 5.21 -4.98 -5.94
N LEU A 50 5.02 -6.15 -5.34
CA LEU A 50 5.61 -7.42 -5.80
C LEU A 50 5.09 -7.79 -7.20
N LEU A 51 3.78 -7.65 -7.47
CA LEU A 51 3.21 -7.89 -8.79
C LEU A 51 3.77 -6.91 -9.84
N PHE A 52 3.97 -5.64 -9.50
CA PHE A 52 4.64 -4.67 -10.37
C PHE A 52 6.09 -5.05 -10.64
N LEU A 53 6.85 -5.51 -9.64
CA LEU A 53 8.23 -5.98 -9.83
C LEU A 53 8.31 -7.25 -10.69
N ILE A 54 7.40 -8.20 -10.50
CA ILE A 54 7.34 -9.43 -11.30
C ILE A 54 6.99 -9.12 -12.74
N THR A 55 5.94 -8.32 -12.99
CA THR A 55 5.50 -7.98 -14.34
C THR A 55 6.56 -7.22 -15.12
N THR A 56 7.22 -6.24 -14.50
CA THR A 56 8.33 -5.50 -15.11
C THR A 56 9.53 -6.41 -15.42
N SER A 57 9.88 -7.32 -14.51
CA SER A 57 10.95 -8.30 -14.73
C SER A 57 10.64 -9.25 -15.89
N VAL A 58 9.40 -9.77 -15.98
CA VAL A 58 8.98 -10.64 -17.08
C VAL A 58 9.05 -9.92 -18.43
N ILE A 59 8.55 -8.68 -18.51
CA ILE A 59 8.59 -7.86 -19.72
C ILE A 59 10.04 -7.63 -20.15
N PHE A 60 10.95 -7.35 -19.20
CA PHE A 60 12.37 -7.18 -19.48
C PHE A 60 13.01 -8.44 -20.09
N VAL A 61 12.73 -9.62 -19.53
CA VAL A 61 13.24 -10.89 -20.06
C VAL A 61 12.71 -11.17 -21.47
N ILE A 62 11.42 -10.95 -21.71
CA ILE A 62 10.81 -11.14 -23.04
C ILE A 62 11.48 -10.23 -24.07
N VAL A 63 11.66 -8.95 -23.73
CA VAL A 63 12.34 -7.98 -24.59
C VAL A 63 13.79 -8.40 -24.87
N PHE A 64 14.51 -8.87 -23.85
CA PHE A 64 15.89 -9.35 -23.99
C PHE A 64 15.98 -10.57 -24.93
N VAL A 65 15.03 -11.49 -24.84
CA VAL A 65 14.96 -12.64 -25.74
C VAL A 65 14.69 -12.20 -27.18
N ILE A 66 13.74 -11.28 -27.39
CA ILE A 66 13.43 -10.72 -28.72
C ILE A 66 14.67 -10.03 -29.33
N MET A 67 15.44 -9.30 -28.53
CA MET A 67 16.71 -8.69 -28.95
C MET A 67 17.72 -9.72 -29.46
N LEU A 68 17.83 -10.87 -28.79
CA LEU A 68 18.78 -11.93 -29.19
C LEU A 68 18.41 -12.56 -30.54
N PHE A 69 17.12 -12.59 -30.89
CA PHE A 69 16.64 -13.26 -32.11
C PHE A 69 16.47 -12.34 -33.33
N ASN A 70 16.24 -11.03 -33.16
CA ASN A 70 15.85 -10.16 -34.29
C ASN A 70 17.01 -9.50 -35.06
N GLY A 71 18.26 -9.61 -34.62
CA GLY A 71 19.41 -9.04 -35.35
C GLY A 71 19.42 -7.50 -35.39
N PRO A 72 20.59 -6.86 -35.56
CA PRO A 72 20.77 -5.41 -35.38
C PRO A 72 20.35 -4.58 -36.62
N ASP A 73 19.29 -4.95 -37.32
CA ASP A 73 19.03 -4.45 -38.68
C ASP A 73 18.15 -3.17 -38.68
N GLY A 74 17.53 -2.83 -37.54
CA GLY A 74 16.59 -1.70 -37.41
C GLY A 74 16.90 -0.73 -36.27
N ALA A 75 17.61 0.37 -36.54
CA ALA A 75 17.97 1.41 -35.54
C ALA A 75 16.76 2.09 -34.84
N ILE A 76 15.59 2.09 -35.47
CA ILE A 76 14.33 2.65 -34.94
C ILE A 76 13.70 1.71 -33.90
N GLU A 77 13.94 0.40 -34.00
CA GLU A 77 13.42 -0.60 -33.05
C GLU A 77 14.13 -0.49 -31.69
N TRP A 78 15.45 -0.31 -31.70
CA TRP A 78 16.27 -0.13 -30.49
C TRP A 78 15.86 1.06 -29.62
N THR A 79 15.34 2.13 -30.23
CA THR A 79 14.93 3.34 -29.49
C THR A 79 13.71 3.07 -28.60
N PHE A 80 12.76 2.27 -29.07
CA PHE A 80 11.60 1.85 -28.28
C PHE A 80 11.98 0.85 -27.18
N TYR A 81 12.95 -0.04 -27.43
CA TYR A 81 13.44 -0.98 -26.43
C TYR A 81 14.15 -0.29 -25.26
N VAL A 82 14.99 0.71 -25.53
CA VAL A 82 15.66 1.50 -24.47
C VAL A 82 14.63 2.28 -23.62
N LEU A 83 13.60 2.84 -24.26
CA LEU A 83 12.50 3.51 -23.57
C LEU A 83 11.67 2.55 -22.70
N ALA A 84 11.41 1.33 -23.20
CA ALA A 84 10.70 0.29 -22.46
C ALA A 84 11.47 -0.22 -21.23
N ILE A 85 12.81 -0.16 -21.25
CA ILE A 85 13.66 -0.55 -20.11
C ILE A 85 13.75 0.58 -19.05
N LEU A 86 13.78 1.85 -19.47
CA LEU A 86 13.86 3.00 -18.57
C LEU A 86 12.52 3.35 -17.90
N SER A 87 11.40 3.14 -18.60
CA SER A 87 10.04 3.42 -18.13
C SER A 87 9.66 2.76 -16.80
N PRO A 88 9.89 1.45 -16.59
CA PRO A 88 9.54 0.78 -15.33
C PRO A 88 10.40 1.18 -14.13
N VAL A 89 11.53 1.88 -14.34
CA VAL A 89 12.39 2.36 -13.23
C VAL A 89 11.98 3.77 -12.78
N LEU A 90 11.51 4.61 -13.70
CA LEU A 90 11.16 6.01 -13.41
C LEU A 90 9.75 6.16 -12.84
N ILE A 91 8.80 5.34 -13.28
CA ILE A 91 7.39 5.42 -12.87
C ILE A 91 7.20 5.10 -11.37
N PRO A 92 7.79 4.03 -10.79
CA PRO A 92 7.65 3.75 -9.37
C PRO A 92 8.30 4.83 -8.49
N VAL A 93 9.50 5.29 -8.86
CA VAL A 93 10.26 6.26 -8.05
C VAL A 93 9.54 7.62 -7.94
N ALA A 94 8.83 8.05 -8.99
CA ALA A 94 8.08 9.30 -8.97
C ALA A 94 6.70 9.17 -8.30
N LEU A 95 6.04 8.02 -8.42
CA LEU A 95 4.69 7.81 -7.90
C LEU A 95 4.68 7.43 -6.42
N ILE A 96 5.71 6.74 -5.90
CA ILE A 96 5.77 6.34 -4.49
C ILE A 96 5.70 7.57 -3.54
N PRO A 97 6.49 8.65 -3.72
CA PRO A 97 6.41 9.84 -2.86
C PRO A 97 5.07 10.56 -3.00
N SER A 98 4.52 10.63 -4.22
CA SER A 98 3.25 11.29 -4.51
C SER A 98 2.07 10.54 -3.89
N CYS A 99 2.04 9.21 -4.00
CA CYS A 99 1.05 8.35 -3.35
C CYS A 99 1.13 8.42 -1.83
N ILE A 100 2.34 8.42 -1.25
CA ILE A 100 2.53 8.59 0.21
C ILE A 100 2.00 9.96 0.67
N TYR A 101 2.28 11.02 -0.08
CA TYR A 101 1.80 12.37 0.23
C TYR A 101 0.26 12.45 0.17
N LEU A 102 -0.35 11.93 -0.89
CA LEU A 102 -1.80 11.94 -1.07
C LEU A 102 -2.51 11.13 0.01
N LEU A 103 -1.99 9.95 0.36
CA LEU A 103 -2.51 9.13 1.46
C LEU A 103 -2.46 9.86 2.80
N ARG A 104 -1.31 10.49 3.11
CA ARG A 104 -1.15 11.24 4.36
C ARG A 104 -2.12 12.42 4.44
N ASN A 105 -2.33 13.12 3.34
CA ASN A 105 -3.27 14.24 3.28
C ASN A 105 -4.72 13.76 3.44
N TRP A 106 -5.07 12.62 2.82
CA TRP A 106 -6.41 12.07 2.91
C TRP A 106 -6.77 11.60 4.32
N ILE A 107 -5.81 10.96 5.03
CA ILE A 107 -5.98 10.59 6.46
C ILE A 107 -6.22 11.84 7.32
N LYS A 108 -5.51 12.94 7.06
CA LYS A 108 -5.70 14.18 7.81
C LYS A 108 -7.13 14.72 7.65
N MET A 109 -7.67 14.67 6.43
CA MET A 109 -9.03 15.12 6.13
C MET A 109 -10.11 14.26 6.80
N LEU A 110 -9.85 12.97 7.04
CA LEU A 110 -10.77 12.10 7.79
C LEU A 110 -10.76 12.37 9.29
N LYS A 111 -9.63 12.85 9.84
CA LYS A 111 -9.52 13.17 11.27
C LYS A 111 -10.15 14.52 11.64
N GLU A 112 -10.29 15.42 10.68
CA GLU A 112 -10.90 16.75 10.85
C GLU A 112 -12.41 16.79 10.56
N ARG A 113 -13.01 15.66 10.17
CA ARG A 113 -14.45 15.50 9.94
C ARG A 113 -15.09 14.70 11.06
#